data_AF-A0A846UGB6-F1
#
_entry.id   AF-A0A846UGB6-F1
#
_cell.length_a   1.000
_cell.length_b   1.000
_cell.length_c   1.000
_cell.angle_alpha   90.00
_cell.angle_beta   90.00
_cell.angle_gamma   90.00
#
_symmetry.space_group_name_H-M   'P 1'
#
loop_
_entity.id
_entity.type
_entity.pdbx_description
1 polymer ?
#
loop_
_entity_poly.entity_id
_entity_poly.type
_entity_poly.pdbx_seq_one_letter_code
_entity_poly.pdbx_strand_id
1 'polypeptide(L)'
;MDRGNQMRWHWLAEPFGTTAPANNPSGLGVFTQNLRFPGQYADAESGLWYNYFRSYDPSRGGYPQPDPTGLAGGINPYLYVAGNPLRYVDPLGLYTEVIYWHGVGVGESQFGHISTNINGKNYSWGPPGQWDTKYPLASSYIARQQTFRDGSGVVLNLTLEQEMSLGACLSASSGTYSLSSNNCGTAIQDCLRRASVQFDNAFRPIAIFGNLRSSPSATGSTFYPGPAKDAGPLENPIVWGF
;
A
#
# COMPACT_ATOMS: atom_id res chain seq x y z
N MET A 1 -4.63 -2.37 32.21
CA MET A 1 -5.01 -2.52 33.63
C MET A 1 -4.79 -3.97 34.04
N ASP A 2 -4.50 -4.23 35.32
CA ASP A 2 -4.54 -5.60 35.88
C ASP A 2 -5.94 -5.95 36.44
N ARG A 3 -6.07 -7.11 37.08
CA ARG A 3 -7.33 -7.57 37.70
C ARG A 3 -7.82 -6.66 38.84
N GLY A 4 -6.95 -5.88 39.46
CA GLY A 4 -7.28 -4.91 40.50
C GLY A 4 -7.62 -3.52 39.94
N ASN A 5 -7.76 -3.40 38.61
CA ASN A 5 -7.96 -2.14 37.92
C ASN A 5 -6.82 -1.13 38.15
N GLN A 6 -5.59 -1.62 38.36
CA GLN A 6 -4.41 -0.76 38.46
C GLN A 6 -3.66 -0.69 37.13
N MET A 7 -3.09 0.48 36.84
CA MET A 7 -2.38 0.71 35.59
C MET A 7 -0.98 0.09 35.68
N ARG A 8 -0.76 -0.97 34.89
CA ARG A 8 0.54 -1.66 34.82
C ARG A 8 1.50 -0.99 33.86
N TRP A 9 0.99 -0.42 32.79
CA TRP A 9 1.74 0.34 31.80
C TRP A 9 0.79 1.26 31.04
N HIS A 10 1.35 2.31 30.45
CA HIS A 10 0.69 3.09 29.40
C HIS A 10 1.71 3.55 28.39
N TRP A 11 1.25 3.89 27.18
CA TRP A 11 2.14 4.40 26.15
C TRP A 11 1.44 5.50 25.36
N LEU A 12 2.06 6.69 25.37
CA LEU A 12 1.70 7.81 24.52
C LEU A 12 2.75 7.87 23.41
N ALA A 13 2.50 7.13 22.34
CA ALA A 13 3.40 7.04 21.20
C ALA A 13 3.37 8.34 20.38
N GLU A 14 4.54 8.84 20.00
CA GLU A 14 4.68 9.78 18.88
C GLU A 14 4.38 9.07 17.55
N PRO A 15 4.20 9.79 16.41
CA PRO A 15 3.80 9.16 15.14
C PRO A 15 4.68 7.97 14.73
N PHE A 16 5.98 8.04 15.00
CA PHE A 16 6.94 6.98 14.69
C PHE A 16 7.36 6.15 15.92
N GLY A 17 6.66 6.28 17.05
CA GLY A 17 6.90 5.45 18.23
C GLY A 17 8.24 5.70 18.94
N THR A 18 8.89 6.83 18.69
CA THR A 18 10.14 7.27 19.35
C THR A 18 10.09 7.24 20.88
N THR A 19 8.91 7.41 21.49
CA THR A 19 8.74 7.43 22.95
C THR A 19 8.69 6.03 23.56
N ALA A 20 9.26 5.86 24.74
CA ALA A 20 9.18 4.59 25.47
C ALA A 20 7.84 4.46 26.25
N PRO A 21 7.27 3.25 26.40
CA PRO A 21 6.16 3.02 27.31
C PRO A 21 6.54 3.32 28.75
N ALA A 22 5.62 3.94 29.49
CA ALA A 22 5.73 4.06 30.93
C ALA A 22 5.33 2.72 31.56
N ASN A 23 6.34 2.01 32.04
CA ASN A 23 6.31 0.59 32.41
C ASN A 23 5.86 0.32 33.86
N ASN A 24 5.74 1.35 34.70
CA ASN A 24 5.26 1.22 36.07
C ASN A 24 4.61 2.52 36.57
N PRO A 25 3.49 2.95 35.99
CA PRO A 25 2.84 4.21 36.37
C PRO A 25 2.19 4.17 37.76
N SER A 26 1.90 2.99 38.32
CA SER A 26 1.29 2.83 39.65
C SER A 26 2.25 2.40 40.76
N GLY A 27 3.54 2.21 40.48
CA GLY A 27 4.55 1.87 41.50
C GLY A 27 4.46 0.42 42.03
N LEU A 28 3.86 -0.52 41.30
CA LEU A 28 3.46 -1.86 41.78
C LEU A 28 4.47 -2.97 41.46
N GLY A 29 5.74 -2.61 41.24
CA GLY A 29 6.83 -3.53 40.89
C GLY A 29 7.33 -3.38 39.45
N VAL A 30 8.29 -4.23 39.07
CA VAL A 30 8.90 -4.22 37.74
C VAL A 30 7.98 -4.93 36.75
N PHE A 31 7.51 -4.20 35.76
CA PHE A 31 6.79 -4.73 34.60
C PHE A 31 7.42 -4.13 33.35
N THR A 32 7.58 -4.92 32.30
CA THR A 32 8.19 -4.46 31.06
C THR A 32 7.22 -4.73 29.91
N GLN A 33 6.73 -3.67 29.25
CA GLN A 33 5.95 -3.80 28.03
C GLN A 33 6.90 -3.80 26.82
N ASN A 34 6.96 -4.92 26.11
CA ASN A 34 7.78 -5.05 24.91
C ASN A 34 6.99 -4.84 23.61
N LEU A 35 5.66 -4.92 23.63
CA LEU A 35 4.86 -4.63 22.43
C LEU A 35 4.98 -3.16 22.02
N ARG A 36 4.99 -2.91 20.71
CA ARG A 36 5.08 -1.57 20.10
C ARG A 36 3.91 -1.37 19.12
N PHE A 37 4.12 -0.73 17.96
CA PHE A 37 3.09 -0.68 16.94
C PHE A 37 2.69 -2.11 16.49
N PRO A 38 1.53 -2.29 15.84
CA PRO A 38 1.08 -3.62 15.48
C PRO A 38 2.15 -4.38 14.69
N GLY A 39 2.42 -5.63 15.10
CA GLY A 39 3.48 -6.47 14.53
C GLY A 39 4.86 -6.33 15.19
N GLN A 40 5.06 -5.32 16.05
CA GLN A 40 6.39 -4.97 16.55
C GLN A 40 6.62 -5.39 18.01
N TYR A 41 7.79 -5.97 18.25
CA TYR A 41 8.29 -6.35 19.57
C TYR A 41 9.65 -5.69 19.84
N ALA A 42 9.76 -4.92 20.93
CA ALA A 42 10.99 -4.27 21.32
C ALA A 42 12.03 -5.31 21.79
N ASP A 43 13.13 -5.37 21.07
CA ASP A 43 14.29 -6.19 21.37
C ASP A 43 15.31 -5.37 22.17
N ALA A 44 15.55 -5.76 23.41
CA ALA A 44 16.35 -4.95 24.34
C ALA A 44 17.85 -5.02 24.00
N GLU A 45 18.29 -6.14 23.42
CA GLU A 45 19.66 -6.44 23.06
C GLU A 45 20.15 -5.57 21.90
N SER A 46 19.32 -5.39 20.86
CA SER A 46 19.66 -4.53 19.72
C SER A 46 19.19 -3.08 19.86
N GLY A 47 18.18 -2.82 20.72
CA GLY A 47 17.48 -1.54 20.80
C GLY A 47 16.53 -1.28 19.62
N LEU A 48 16.40 -2.23 18.69
CA LEU A 48 15.46 -2.20 17.57
C LEU A 48 14.14 -2.88 17.97
N TRP A 49 13.12 -2.71 17.14
CA TRP A 49 11.86 -3.42 17.30
C TRP A 49 11.74 -4.46 16.22
N TYR A 50 11.74 -5.73 16.59
CA TYR A 50 11.48 -6.83 15.66
C TYR A 50 10.10 -6.66 15.02
N ASN A 51 10.07 -6.51 13.69
CA ASN A 51 8.86 -6.41 12.86
C ASN A 51 8.88 -7.48 11.76
N TYR A 52 8.93 -8.74 12.21
CA TYR A 52 8.94 -9.94 11.39
C TYR A 52 10.03 -9.98 10.30
N PHE A 53 9.78 -9.44 9.10
CA PHE A 53 10.75 -9.43 8.00
C PHE A 53 11.80 -8.32 8.10
N ARG A 54 11.58 -7.32 8.96
CA ARG A 54 12.54 -6.22 9.20
C ARG A 54 12.61 -5.88 10.69
N SER A 55 13.67 -5.20 11.10
CA SER A 55 13.78 -4.63 12.45
C SER A 55 13.52 -3.14 12.36
N TYR A 56 12.47 -2.62 12.96
CA TYR A 56 12.18 -1.20 12.96
C TYR A 56 13.11 -0.44 13.93
N ASP A 57 13.67 0.68 13.47
CA ASP A 57 14.43 1.62 14.28
C ASP A 57 13.54 2.84 14.62
N PRO A 58 13.04 2.94 15.86
CA PRO A 58 12.20 4.07 16.26
C PRO A 58 12.94 5.40 16.24
N SER A 59 14.27 5.43 16.41
CA SER A 59 15.05 6.66 16.39
C SER A 59 15.11 7.30 14.99
N ARG A 60 14.93 6.48 13.96
CA ARG A 60 14.93 6.92 12.55
C ARG A 60 13.53 7.00 11.94
N GLY A 61 12.53 6.41 12.59
CA GLY A 61 11.19 6.28 12.04
C GLY A 61 11.08 5.33 10.86
N GLY A 62 11.95 4.31 10.80
CA GLY A 62 12.09 3.44 9.63
C GLY A 62 12.90 2.18 9.91
N TYR A 63 13.23 1.43 8.86
CA TYR A 63 14.02 0.22 8.93
C TYR A 63 15.50 0.53 8.66
N PRO A 64 16.47 -0.04 9.39
CA PRO A 64 17.89 0.01 9.05
C PRO A 64 18.26 -1.02 7.97
N GLN A 65 17.45 -2.06 7.77
CA GLN A 65 17.59 -2.97 6.64
C GLN A 65 16.83 -2.42 5.43
N PRO A 66 17.39 -2.51 4.22
CA PRO A 66 16.62 -2.23 3.02
C PRO A 66 15.48 -3.25 2.93
N ASP A 67 14.35 -2.82 2.40
CA ASP A 67 13.23 -3.69 2.07
C ASP A 67 13.74 -4.92 1.28
N PRO A 68 13.40 -6.16 1.70
CA PRO A 68 13.79 -7.37 0.97
C PRO A 68 13.31 -7.39 -0.48
N THR A 69 12.27 -6.61 -0.80
CA THR A 69 11.77 -6.43 -2.17
C THR A 69 12.58 -5.37 -2.97
N GLY A 70 13.58 -4.75 -2.35
CA GLY A 70 14.47 -3.75 -2.94
C GLY A 70 13.75 -2.42 -3.21
N LEU A 71 14.06 -1.78 -4.35
CA LEU A 71 13.34 -0.58 -4.80
C LEU A 71 11.90 -0.87 -5.26
N ALA A 72 11.45 -2.14 -5.21
CA ALA A 72 10.03 -2.41 -5.26
C ALA A 72 9.32 -1.75 -4.06
N GLY A 73 10.02 -1.52 -2.95
CA GLY A 73 9.56 -0.77 -1.78
C GLY A 73 9.50 0.75 -1.86
N GLY A 74 9.45 1.32 -3.06
CA GLY A 74 9.58 2.77 -3.26
C GLY A 74 11.03 3.25 -3.21
N ILE A 75 11.24 4.57 -3.42
CA ILE A 75 12.60 5.15 -3.56
C ILE A 75 13.45 4.89 -2.33
N ASN A 76 12.84 4.97 -1.16
CA ASN A 76 13.52 4.78 0.10
C ASN A 76 13.13 3.42 0.69
N PRO A 77 13.95 2.37 0.48
CA PRO A 77 13.64 1.02 0.95
C PRO A 77 13.70 0.90 2.49
N TYR A 78 14.00 1.99 3.19
CA TYR A 78 14.12 2.08 4.63
C TYR A 78 12.89 2.71 5.30
N LEU A 79 11.87 3.18 4.54
CA LEU A 79 10.70 3.81 5.15
C LEU A 79 9.78 2.79 5.83
N TYR A 80 9.27 3.16 7.01
CA TYR A 80 8.10 2.53 7.60
C TYR A 80 6.85 3.18 6.99
N VAL A 81 5.92 2.36 6.48
CA VAL A 81 4.57 2.77 6.04
C VAL A 81 4.52 4.03 5.16
N ALA A 82 5.45 4.12 4.20
CA ALA A 82 5.59 5.27 3.30
C ALA A 82 5.69 6.64 4.00
N GLY A 83 6.14 6.66 5.26
CA GLY A 83 6.27 7.88 6.07
C GLY A 83 4.98 8.40 6.68
N ASN A 84 3.88 7.63 6.67
CA ASN A 84 2.60 8.05 7.27
C ASN A 84 2.03 7.03 8.27
N PRO A 85 2.66 6.89 9.46
CA PRO A 85 2.25 5.93 10.50
C PRO A 85 0.97 6.31 11.25
N LEU A 86 0.44 7.50 11.01
CA LEU A 86 -0.88 7.89 11.52
C LEU A 86 -2.01 7.28 10.70
N ARG A 87 -1.74 6.95 9.42
CA ARG A 87 -2.73 6.43 8.48
C ARG A 87 -2.55 4.94 8.20
N TYR A 88 -1.31 4.46 8.26
CA TYR A 88 -0.94 3.14 7.80
C TYR A 88 -0.20 2.37 8.89
N VAL A 89 -0.34 1.07 8.84
CA VAL A 89 0.34 0.13 9.74
C VAL A 89 0.99 -0.92 8.86
N ASP A 90 2.18 -1.35 9.26
CA ASP A 90 2.92 -2.42 8.60
C ASP A 90 3.21 -3.54 9.60
N PRO A 91 2.27 -4.51 9.79
CA PRO A 91 2.38 -5.58 10.77
C PRO A 91 3.40 -6.67 10.43
N LEU A 92 3.86 -6.72 9.18
CA LEU A 92 4.71 -7.81 8.67
C LEU A 92 6.07 -7.29 8.18
N GLY A 93 6.21 -6.00 7.92
CA GLY A 93 7.27 -5.44 7.10
C GLY A 93 6.91 -5.35 5.60
N LEU A 94 5.63 -5.43 5.19
CA LEU A 94 5.09 -5.51 3.81
C LEU A 94 3.84 -4.61 3.62
N TYR A 95 3.61 -4.10 2.41
CA TYR A 95 2.52 -3.20 2.00
C TYR A 95 2.08 -3.50 0.57
N THR A 96 0.82 -3.87 0.38
CA THR A 96 0.21 -3.98 -0.95
C THR A 96 -1.10 -3.20 -1.00
N GLU A 97 -1.28 -2.43 -2.06
CA GLU A 97 -2.49 -1.65 -2.31
C GLU A 97 -2.88 -1.71 -3.78
N VAL A 98 -4.17 -1.84 -4.06
CA VAL A 98 -4.72 -1.74 -5.42
C VAL A 98 -5.51 -0.45 -5.53
N ILE A 99 -5.17 0.38 -6.52
CA ILE A 99 -5.71 1.72 -6.70
C ILE A 99 -6.55 1.76 -7.98
N TYR A 100 -7.83 2.11 -7.83
CA TYR A 100 -8.71 2.48 -8.92
C TYR A 100 -8.64 3.98 -9.17
N TRP A 101 -8.23 4.35 -10.38
CA TRP A 101 -8.22 5.72 -10.88
C TRP A 101 -9.53 5.99 -11.61
N HIS A 102 -10.21 7.05 -11.20
CA HIS A 102 -11.58 7.33 -11.65
C HIS A 102 -11.59 7.69 -13.14
N GLY A 103 -12.73 7.41 -13.78
CA GLY A 103 -12.91 7.76 -15.19
C GLY A 103 -13.08 9.27 -15.36
N VAL A 104 -12.50 9.81 -16.44
CA VAL A 104 -12.51 11.26 -16.74
C VAL A 104 -13.40 11.65 -17.91
N GLY A 105 -14.07 10.68 -18.54
CA GLY A 105 -15.04 10.92 -19.62
C GLY A 105 -14.77 10.12 -20.89
N VAL A 106 -15.64 10.30 -21.88
CA VAL A 106 -15.60 9.62 -23.18
C VAL A 106 -14.44 10.15 -24.02
N GLY A 107 -13.66 9.28 -24.66
CA GLY A 107 -12.51 9.66 -25.50
C GLY A 107 -11.17 9.68 -24.77
N GLU A 108 -11.16 9.65 -23.44
CA GLU A 108 -9.96 9.55 -22.62
C GLU A 108 -9.92 8.23 -21.84
N SER A 109 -10.22 8.26 -20.53
CA SER A 109 -10.29 7.08 -19.66
C SER A 109 -11.72 6.88 -19.15
N GLN A 110 -12.64 6.50 -20.05
CA GLN A 110 -14.08 6.42 -19.74
C GLN A 110 -14.41 5.45 -18.60
N PHE A 111 -13.68 4.33 -18.49
CA PHE A 111 -13.93 3.30 -17.47
C PHE A 111 -12.95 3.38 -16.30
N GLY A 112 -12.13 4.43 -16.25
CA GLY A 112 -11.04 4.56 -15.32
C GLY A 112 -9.88 3.61 -15.62
N HIS A 113 -8.99 3.47 -14.64
CA HIS A 113 -7.79 2.65 -14.73
C HIS A 113 -7.51 1.98 -13.39
N ILE A 114 -6.72 0.92 -13.37
CA ILE A 114 -6.30 0.26 -12.12
C ILE A 114 -4.79 0.08 -12.10
N SER A 115 -4.19 0.25 -10.94
CA SER A 115 -2.76 0.00 -10.71
C SER A 115 -2.57 -0.68 -9.35
N THR A 116 -1.48 -1.42 -9.21
CA THR A 116 -1.07 -1.99 -7.92
C THR A 116 0.17 -1.28 -7.41
N ASN A 117 0.15 -0.90 -6.16
CA ASN A 117 1.29 -0.43 -5.39
C ASN A 117 1.74 -1.59 -4.49
N ILE A 118 2.93 -2.13 -4.73
CA ILE A 118 3.56 -3.10 -3.81
C ILE A 118 4.77 -2.39 -3.25
N ASN A 119 4.76 -2.20 -1.93
CA ASN A 119 5.76 -1.55 -1.09
C ASN A 119 6.17 -0.13 -1.51
N GLY A 120 5.64 0.47 -2.58
CA GLY A 120 6.05 1.77 -3.10
C GLY A 120 6.40 1.75 -4.59
N LYS A 121 6.37 0.59 -5.24
CA LYS A 121 6.50 0.42 -6.70
C LYS A 121 5.15 0.35 -7.37
N ASN A 122 5.04 1.07 -8.47
CA ASN A 122 3.87 1.10 -9.31
C ASN A 122 3.88 -0.07 -10.30
N TYR A 123 2.75 -0.76 -10.38
CA TYR A 123 2.42 -1.70 -11.42
C TYR A 123 1.15 -1.23 -12.10
N SER A 124 1.32 -0.59 -13.25
CA SER A 124 0.23 -0.14 -14.10
C SER A 124 0.41 -0.76 -15.48
N TRP A 125 -0.60 -1.47 -15.98
CA TRP A 125 -0.55 -2.07 -17.31
C TRP A 125 -1.61 -1.44 -18.22
N GLY A 126 -1.22 -1.01 -19.41
CA GLY A 126 -2.11 -0.31 -20.33
C GLY A 126 -1.66 -0.44 -21.79
N PRO A 127 -2.37 0.19 -22.74
CA PRO A 127 -1.95 0.24 -24.14
C PRO A 127 -0.51 0.76 -24.24
N PRO A 128 0.37 0.13 -25.06
CA PRO A 128 0.12 -0.90 -26.08
C PRO A 128 0.17 -2.37 -25.57
N GLY A 129 0.03 -2.61 -24.26
CA GLY A 129 0.17 -3.93 -23.63
C GLY A 129 1.47 -4.09 -22.85
N GLN A 130 1.96 -3.00 -22.27
CA GLN A 130 3.20 -2.98 -21.50
C GLN A 130 2.94 -2.43 -20.09
N TRP A 131 3.76 -2.89 -19.16
CA TRP A 131 3.81 -2.30 -17.83
C TRP A 131 4.47 -0.93 -17.89
N ASP A 132 3.96 0.01 -17.11
CA ASP A 132 4.47 1.38 -17.01
C ASP A 132 5.90 1.35 -16.45
N THR A 133 6.87 1.70 -17.29
CA THR A 133 8.28 1.89 -16.91
C THR A 133 8.65 3.35 -16.73
N LYS A 134 7.76 4.29 -17.09
CA LYS A 134 7.98 5.74 -17.01
C LYS A 134 7.81 6.26 -15.59
N TYR A 135 6.86 5.68 -14.85
CA TYR A 135 6.57 5.99 -13.46
C TYR A 135 6.66 4.72 -12.62
N PRO A 136 7.88 4.18 -12.39
CA PRO A 136 8.07 2.92 -11.65
C PRO A 136 7.74 3.06 -10.16
N LEU A 137 7.62 4.29 -9.66
CA LEU A 137 7.34 4.59 -8.26
C LEU A 137 5.86 4.89 -8.10
N ALA A 138 5.24 4.31 -7.08
CA ALA A 138 3.85 4.58 -6.74
C ALA A 138 3.63 6.08 -6.49
N SER A 139 4.54 6.75 -5.78
CA SER A 139 4.42 8.19 -5.50
C SER A 139 4.40 9.05 -6.77
N SER A 140 5.29 8.81 -7.73
CA SER A 140 5.33 9.59 -8.97
C SER A 140 4.17 9.27 -9.89
N TYR A 141 3.73 8.01 -9.93
CA TYR A 141 2.54 7.61 -10.66
C TYR A 141 1.29 8.25 -10.06
N ILE A 142 1.10 8.16 -8.74
CA ILE A 142 -0.01 8.79 -7.99
C ILE A 142 -0.03 10.29 -8.26
N ALA A 143 1.10 11.00 -8.11
CA ALA A 143 1.19 12.42 -8.38
C ALA A 143 0.76 12.76 -9.81
N ARG A 144 1.18 11.94 -10.80
CA ARG A 144 0.76 12.10 -12.20
C ARG A 144 -0.73 11.86 -12.39
N GLN A 145 -1.34 10.88 -11.72
CA GLN A 145 -2.79 10.65 -11.83
C GLN A 145 -3.60 11.80 -11.20
N GLN A 146 -3.14 12.30 -10.06
CA GLN A 146 -3.78 13.40 -9.34
C GLN A 146 -3.72 14.74 -10.07
N THR A 147 -2.98 14.88 -11.18
CA THR A 147 -3.06 16.10 -12.00
C THR A 147 -4.33 16.16 -12.85
N PHE A 148 -5.04 15.04 -13.03
CA PHE A 148 -6.20 14.97 -13.92
C PHE A 148 -7.37 14.12 -13.42
N ARG A 149 -7.22 13.35 -12.33
CA ARG A 149 -8.31 12.55 -11.78
C ARG A 149 -8.15 12.15 -10.32
N ASP A 150 -9.29 11.83 -9.72
CA ASP A 150 -9.38 11.18 -8.42
C ASP A 150 -8.94 9.71 -8.48
N GLY A 151 -8.54 9.17 -7.34
CA GLY A 151 -8.23 7.76 -7.15
C GLY A 151 -8.76 7.21 -5.81
N SER A 152 -8.98 5.90 -5.76
CA SER A 152 -9.42 5.18 -4.57
C SER A 152 -8.64 3.87 -4.42
N GLY A 153 -7.96 3.71 -3.29
CA GLY A 153 -7.13 2.55 -2.96
C GLY A 153 -7.81 1.58 -2.02
N VAL A 154 -7.48 0.30 -2.13
CA VAL A 154 -7.75 -0.75 -1.15
C VAL A 154 -6.42 -1.38 -0.73
N VAL A 155 -6.15 -1.36 0.57
CA VAL A 155 -4.96 -1.98 1.17
C VAL A 155 -5.26 -3.45 1.43
N LEU A 156 -4.35 -4.33 1.03
CA LEU A 156 -4.47 -5.78 1.16
C LEU A 156 -3.51 -6.30 2.24
N ASN A 157 -4.02 -7.14 3.13
CA ASN A 157 -3.22 -7.93 4.05
C ASN A 157 -2.85 -9.27 3.38
N LEU A 158 -1.68 -9.29 2.76
CA LEU A 158 -1.13 -10.46 2.06
C LEU A 158 -0.03 -11.10 2.88
N THR A 159 0.11 -12.43 2.78
CA THR A 159 1.33 -13.10 3.27
C THR A 159 2.51 -12.77 2.35
N LEU A 160 3.75 -12.97 2.83
CA LEU A 160 4.96 -12.79 2.01
C LEU A 160 4.90 -13.60 0.71
N GLU A 161 4.46 -14.86 0.79
CA GLU A 161 4.34 -15.73 -0.38
C GLU A 161 3.35 -15.18 -1.41
N GLN A 162 2.21 -14.65 -0.94
CA GLN A 162 1.21 -14.03 -1.81
C GLN A 162 1.74 -12.76 -2.46
N GLU A 163 2.40 -11.88 -1.69
CA GLU A 163 2.97 -10.64 -2.21
C GLU A 163 4.10 -10.92 -3.22
N MET A 164 4.97 -11.89 -2.94
CA MET A 164 6.00 -12.35 -3.87
C MET A 164 5.39 -12.91 -5.16
N SER A 165 4.38 -13.77 -5.05
CA SER A 165 3.65 -14.33 -6.19
C SER A 165 3.00 -13.22 -7.03
N LEU A 166 2.38 -12.24 -6.36
CA LEU A 166 1.78 -11.08 -6.99
C LEU A 166 2.82 -10.25 -7.74
N GLY A 167 3.91 -9.88 -7.07
CA GLY A 167 5.00 -9.08 -7.65
C GLY A 167 5.68 -9.77 -8.83
N ALA A 168 5.85 -11.10 -8.78
CA ALA A 168 6.38 -11.90 -9.88
C ALA A 168 5.44 -11.88 -11.10
N CYS A 169 4.13 -12.05 -10.88
CA CYS A 169 3.14 -11.97 -11.95
C CYS A 169 3.07 -10.58 -12.59
N LEU A 170 3.02 -9.52 -11.77
CA LEU A 170 2.93 -8.14 -12.25
C LEU A 170 4.23 -7.65 -12.93
N SER A 171 5.32 -8.41 -12.83
CA SER A 171 6.57 -8.13 -13.54
C SER A 171 6.69 -8.91 -14.87
N ALA A 172 5.76 -9.82 -15.14
CA ALA A 172 5.75 -10.63 -16.36
C ALA A 172 4.90 -9.98 -17.46
N SER A 173 5.13 -10.36 -18.73
CA SER A 173 4.26 -9.91 -19.83
C SER A 173 2.81 -10.35 -19.59
N SER A 174 1.87 -9.43 -19.78
CA SER A 174 0.43 -9.69 -19.68
C SER A 174 -0.24 -9.88 -21.05
N GLY A 175 0.54 -10.16 -22.09
CA GLY A 175 0.02 -10.39 -23.45
C GLY A 175 -0.41 -9.10 -24.17
N THR A 176 -1.30 -9.24 -25.16
CA THR A 176 -1.79 -8.11 -25.97
C THR A 176 -2.93 -7.38 -25.27
N TYR A 177 -2.86 -6.05 -25.25
CA TYR A 177 -3.92 -5.21 -24.69
C TYR A 177 -5.16 -5.18 -25.58
N SER A 178 -6.33 -5.33 -24.96
CA SER A 178 -7.64 -5.20 -25.58
C SER A 178 -8.63 -4.62 -24.58
N LEU A 179 -9.31 -3.54 -24.97
CA LEU A 179 -10.32 -2.88 -24.13
C LEU A 179 -11.52 -3.77 -23.80
N SER A 180 -11.79 -4.82 -24.57
CA SER A 180 -12.96 -5.70 -24.42
C SER A 180 -12.64 -7.09 -23.89
N SER A 181 -11.35 -7.45 -23.72
CA SER A 181 -10.95 -8.78 -23.24
C SER A 181 -9.79 -8.78 -22.26
N ASN A 182 -8.65 -8.21 -22.63
CA ASN A 182 -7.44 -8.18 -21.79
C ASN A 182 -6.99 -6.74 -21.53
N ASN A 183 -7.52 -6.15 -20.47
CA ASN A 183 -7.32 -4.74 -20.11
C ASN A 183 -6.59 -4.60 -18.77
N CYS A 184 -6.39 -3.37 -18.30
CA CYS A 184 -5.72 -3.07 -17.04
C CYS A 184 -6.35 -3.81 -15.83
N GLY A 185 -7.68 -3.93 -15.84
CA GLY A 185 -8.46 -4.66 -14.84
C GLY A 185 -8.13 -6.15 -14.82
N THR A 186 -8.26 -6.80 -15.97
CA THR A 186 -8.08 -8.26 -16.07
C THR A 186 -6.65 -8.68 -15.77
N ALA A 187 -5.65 -7.92 -16.23
CA ALA A 187 -4.24 -8.23 -15.95
C ALA A 187 -3.93 -8.22 -14.44
N ILE A 188 -4.40 -7.21 -13.71
CA ILE A 188 -4.22 -7.13 -12.25
C ILE A 188 -5.04 -8.20 -11.54
N GLN A 189 -6.29 -8.43 -11.97
CA GLN A 189 -7.16 -9.46 -11.39
C GLN A 189 -6.54 -10.87 -11.52
N ASP A 190 -5.96 -11.19 -12.67
CA ASP A 190 -5.31 -12.48 -12.90
C ASP A 190 -4.09 -12.68 -11.99
N CYS A 191 -3.30 -11.62 -11.77
CA CYS A 191 -2.17 -11.68 -10.85
C CYS A 191 -2.60 -11.78 -9.37
N LEU A 192 -3.66 -11.07 -8.95
CA LEU A 192 -4.23 -11.22 -7.61
C LEU A 192 -4.74 -12.64 -7.36
N ARG A 193 -5.38 -13.26 -8.36
CA ARG A 193 -5.81 -14.66 -8.29
C ARG A 193 -4.63 -15.64 -8.21
N ARG A 194 -3.56 -15.41 -8.96
CA ARG A 194 -2.33 -16.22 -8.87
C ARG A 194 -1.65 -16.10 -7.50
N ALA A 195 -1.80 -14.94 -6.86
CA ALA A 195 -1.42 -14.70 -5.48
C ALA A 195 -2.43 -15.24 -4.46
N SER A 196 -3.42 -16.03 -4.89
CA SER A 196 -4.47 -16.62 -4.03
C SER A 196 -5.30 -15.59 -3.24
N VAL A 197 -5.48 -14.37 -3.78
CA VAL A 197 -6.40 -13.36 -3.23
C VAL A 197 -7.82 -13.71 -3.67
N GLN A 198 -8.75 -13.84 -2.72
CA GLN A 198 -10.12 -14.28 -2.97
C GLN A 198 -11.08 -13.10 -3.14
N PHE A 199 -11.62 -12.93 -4.35
CA PHE A 199 -12.66 -11.94 -4.67
C PHE A 199 -13.38 -12.32 -5.97
N ASP A 200 -14.58 -11.77 -6.19
CA ASP A 200 -15.36 -12.04 -7.40
C ASP A 200 -14.74 -11.39 -8.63
N ASN A 201 -14.74 -12.12 -9.75
CA ASN A 201 -14.20 -11.62 -11.01
C ASN A 201 -15.09 -10.52 -11.60
N ALA A 202 -14.46 -9.50 -12.16
CA ALA A 202 -15.12 -8.51 -12.98
C ALA A 202 -14.25 -8.10 -14.16
N PHE A 203 -14.87 -7.41 -15.12
CA PHE A 203 -14.18 -6.91 -16.30
C PHE A 203 -13.77 -5.44 -16.18
N ARG A 204 -14.61 -4.63 -15.51
CA ARG A 204 -14.42 -3.19 -15.41
C ARG A 204 -13.56 -2.86 -14.18
N PRO A 205 -12.60 -1.93 -14.28
CA PRO A 205 -11.75 -1.53 -13.15
C PRO A 205 -12.53 -1.18 -11.87
N ILE A 206 -13.62 -0.42 -11.99
CA ILE A 206 -14.45 -0.04 -10.84
C ILE A 206 -15.13 -1.24 -10.15
N ALA A 207 -15.55 -2.24 -10.92
CA ALA A 207 -16.20 -3.43 -10.39
C ALA A 207 -15.18 -4.35 -9.71
N ILE A 208 -13.98 -4.49 -10.30
CA ILE A 208 -12.85 -5.21 -9.69
C ILE A 208 -12.49 -4.57 -8.35
N PHE A 209 -12.37 -3.24 -8.32
CA PHE A 209 -12.13 -2.50 -7.08
C PHE A 209 -13.22 -2.73 -6.04
N GLY A 210 -14.50 -2.67 -6.44
CA GLY A 210 -15.63 -2.96 -5.56
C GLY A 210 -15.56 -4.35 -4.94
N ASN A 211 -15.32 -5.38 -5.77
CA ASN A 211 -15.22 -6.77 -5.34
C ASN A 211 -14.01 -7.00 -4.43
N LEU A 212 -12.87 -6.38 -4.75
CA LEU A 212 -11.65 -6.47 -3.95
C LEU A 212 -11.82 -5.77 -2.59
N ARG A 213 -12.53 -4.64 -2.54
CA ARG A 213 -12.86 -3.93 -1.29
C ARG A 213 -13.76 -4.75 -0.36
N SER A 214 -14.61 -5.63 -0.90
CA SER A 214 -15.40 -6.58 -0.12
C SER A 214 -14.67 -7.89 0.19
N SER A 215 -13.42 -8.06 -0.24
CA SER A 215 -12.66 -9.30 -0.02
C SER A 215 -12.21 -9.47 1.43
N PRO A 216 -11.99 -10.72 1.90
CA PRO A 216 -11.39 -10.97 3.22
C PRO A 216 -9.98 -10.41 3.38
N SER A 217 -9.26 -10.15 2.28
CA SER A 217 -7.90 -9.60 2.29
C SER A 217 -7.89 -8.07 2.45
N ALA A 218 -9.02 -7.39 2.26
CA ALA A 218 -9.09 -5.94 2.39
C ALA A 218 -9.01 -5.49 3.86
N THR A 219 -8.05 -4.62 4.17
CA THR A 219 -7.82 -4.13 5.54
C THR A 219 -7.88 -2.61 5.68
N GLY A 220 -7.90 -1.89 4.56
CA GLY A 220 -7.97 -0.44 4.58
C GLY A 220 -8.35 0.15 3.23
N SER A 221 -8.60 1.45 3.22
CA SER A 221 -8.88 2.20 1.99
C SER A 221 -8.20 3.55 1.99
N THR A 222 -7.76 3.96 0.81
CA THR A 222 -7.10 5.25 0.56
C THR A 222 -7.92 6.06 -0.42
N PHE A 223 -7.84 7.38 -0.31
CA PHE A 223 -8.41 8.29 -1.31
C PHE A 223 -7.32 9.25 -1.76
N TYR A 224 -7.24 9.45 -3.08
CA TYR A 224 -6.28 10.31 -3.76
C TYR A 224 -7.05 11.41 -4.48
N PRO A 225 -7.15 12.62 -3.91
CA PRO A 225 -7.87 13.71 -4.55
C PRO A 225 -7.14 14.17 -5.82
N GLY A 226 -7.88 14.33 -6.92
CA GLY A 226 -7.44 14.96 -8.15
C GLY A 226 -7.61 16.48 -8.12
N PRO A 227 -7.49 17.16 -9.28
CA PRO A 227 -7.68 18.61 -9.35
C PRO A 227 -9.14 18.98 -9.05
N ALA A 228 -9.35 20.18 -8.49
CA ALA A 228 -10.69 20.71 -8.28
C ALA A 228 -11.43 20.77 -9.63
N LYS A 229 -12.69 20.31 -9.66
CA LYS A 229 -13.52 20.22 -10.88
C LYS A 229 -13.88 21.59 -11.49
N ASP A 230 -13.41 22.68 -10.86
CA ASP A 230 -13.77 24.07 -11.14
C ASP A 230 -12.61 24.84 -11.79
N ALA A 231 -11.43 24.21 -11.93
CA ALA A 231 -10.35 24.76 -12.72
C ALA A 231 -10.69 24.55 -14.21
N GLY A 232 -10.72 25.65 -14.98
CA GLY A 232 -11.02 25.64 -16.42
C GLY A 232 -10.19 24.63 -17.23
N PRO A 233 -10.50 24.46 -18.53
CA PRO A 233 -9.95 23.38 -19.34
C PRO A 233 -8.43 23.33 -19.22
N LEU A 234 -7.92 22.20 -18.73
CA LEU A 234 -6.49 21.95 -18.62
C LEU A 234 -5.89 22.01 -20.03
N GLU A 235 -4.95 22.93 -20.24
CA GLU A 235 -4.16 22.96 -21.47
C GLU A 235 -3.33 21.67 -21.56
N ASN A 236 -3.88 20.74 -22.34
CA ASN A 236 -3.21 19.61 -22.97
C ASN A 236 -2.35 18.70 -22.06
N PRO A 237 -2.96 17.88 -21.19
CA PRO A 237 -2.29 16.68 -20.75
C PRO A 237 -2.22 15.73 -21.96
N ILE A 238 -1.04 15.22 -22.31
CA ILE A 238 -0.93 14.14 -23.29
C ILE A 238 -1.68 12.93 -22.73
N VAL A 239 -2.95 12.82 -23.13
CA VAL A 239 -3.83 11.68 -22.97
C VAL A 239 -3.41 10.69 -24.04
N TRP A 240 -2.94 9.51 -23.65
CA TRP A 240 -2.83 8.43 -24.62
C TRP A 240 -4.25 7.95 -24.95
N GLY A 241 -4.84 8.60 -25.96
CA GLY A 241 -6.07 8.23 -26.64
C GLY A 241 -5.90 8.55 -28.12
N PHE A 242 -5.64 7.50 -28.92
CA PHE A 242 -5.53 7.46 -30.39
C PHE A 242 -4.50 8.38 -31.07
#